data_AF-A0A960E7F1-F1
#
_entry.id   AF-A0A960E7F1-F1
#
_cell.length_a   1.000
_cell.length_b   1.000
_cell.length_c   1.000
_cell.angle_alpha   90.00
_cell.angle_beta   90.00
_cell.angle_gamma   90.00
#
_symmetry.space_group_name_H-M   'P 1'
#
loop_
_entity.id
_entity.type
_entity.pdbx_description
1 polymer ?
#
loop_
_entity_poly.entity_id
_entity_poly.type
_entity_poly.pdbx_seq_one_letter_code
_entity_poly.pdbx_strand_id
1 'polypeptide(L)'
;MGLFHWIFGKHPPKPPDPERSCEVAWLPLWQSQMVLHELLERDIPAVVSEDFSSHYRGGSIQPMARIFVMEPRRQEAEEVIEEITGYPPAHQDR
;
A
#
# COMPACT_ATOMS: atom_id res chain seq x y z
N MET A 1 -37.52 -5.00 2.19
CA MET A 1 -36.67 -4.87 0.98
C MET A 1 -36.75 -3.43 0.49
N GLY A 2 -35.86 -2.57 1.00
CA GLY A 2 -35.97 -1.11 0.83
C GLY A 2 -35.20 -0.56 -0.38
N LEU A 3 -35.53 0.67 -0.77
CA LEU A 3 -34.97 1.42 -1.90
C LEU A 3 -33.43 1.42 -1.93
N PHE A 4 -32.77 1.49 -0.77
CA PHE A 4 -31.30 1.47 -0.64
C PHE A 4 -30.65 0.15 -1.12
N HIS A 5 -31.32 -0.99 -0.95
CA HIS A 5 -30.81 -2.28 -1.44
C HIS A 5 -30.97 -2.41 -2.97
N TRP A 6 -31.90 -1.68 -3.57
CA TRP A 6 -32.05 -1.61 -5.03
C TRP A 6 -31.01 -0.68 -5.68
N ILE A 7 -30.68 0.45 -5.03
CA ILE A 7 -29.69 1.42 -5.53
C ILE A 7 -28.24 0.90 -5.37
N PHE A 8 -27.92 0.25 -4.24
CA PHE A 8 -26.53 -0.11 -3.90
C PHE A 8 -26.27 -1.62 -3.76
N GLY A 9 -27.30 -2.47 -3.87
CA GLY A 9 -27.21 -3.86 -3.41
C GLY A 9 -26.71 -4.90 -4.42
N LYS A 10 -25.99 -4.56 -5.49
CA LYS A 10 -25.70 -5.54 -6.56
C LYS A 10 -24.28 -5.58 -7.13
N HIS A 11 -23.27 -5.18 -6.38
CA HIS A 11 -21.91 -5.57 -6.74
C HIS A 11 -21.34 -6.50 -5.67
N PRO A 12 -21.19 -7.82 -5.95
CA PRO A 12 -20.32 -8.64 -5.12
C PRO A 12 -18.94 -7.96 -5.08
N PRO A 13 -18.24 -7.99 -3.94
CA PRO A 13 -16.90 -7.39 -3.86
C PRO A 13 -16.05 -7.97 -4.99
N LYS A 14 -15.42 -7.09 -5.78
CA LYS A 14 -14.55 -7.53 -6.88
C LYS A 14 -13.47 -8.43 -6.24
N PRO A 15 -13.29 -9.67 -6.73
CA PRO A 15 -12.20 -10.50 -6.24
C PRO A 15 -10.85 -9.80 -6.50
N PRO A 16 -9.81 -10.07 -5.70
CA PRO A 16 -8.49 -9.50 -5.91
C PRO A 16 -8.02 -9.79 -7.34
N ASP A 17 -7.57 -8.77 -8.06
CA ASP A 17 -7.10 -8.87 -9.43
C ASP A 17 -5.61 -9.23 -9.44
N PRO A 18 -5.22 -10.43 -9.88
CA PRO A 18 -3.84 -10.90 -9.79
C PRO A 18 -2.87 -10.11 -10.66
N GLU A 19 -3.36 -9.36 -11.65
CA GLU A 19 -2.54 -8.54 -12.56
C GLU A 19 -2.42 -7.08 -12.10
N ARG A 20 -3.12 -6.70 -11.02
CA ARG A 20 -3.13 -5.34 -10.53
C ARG A 20 -2.07 -5.13 -9.46
N SER A 21 -1.17 -4.19 -9.70
CA SER A 21 -0.28 -3.64 -8.67
C SER A 21 -1.01 -2.60 -7.83
N CYS A 22 -0.89 -2.69 -6.50
CA CYS A 22 -1.50 -1.78 -5.53
C CYS A 22 -0.41 -1.18 -4.63
N GLU A 23 -0.57 0.10 -4.30
CA GLU A 23 0.26 0.75 -3.28
C GLU A 23 -0.14 0.24 -1.90
N VAL A 24 0.84 -0.16 -1.10
CA VAL A 24 0.64 -0.66 0.27
C VAL A 24 1.23 0.25 1.33
N ALA A 25 2.22 1.08 0.99
CA ALA A 25 2.78 2.04 1.93
C ALA A 25 3.49 3.21 1.24
N TRP A 26 3.43 4.36 1.90
CA TRP A 26 4.21 5.56 1.60
C TRP A 26 5.05 5.91 2.83
N LEU A 27 6.35 5.71 2.69
CA LEU A 27 7.30 5.73 3.80
C LEU A 27 8.53 6.57 3.44
N PRO A 28 9.31 7.01 4.44
CA PRO A 28 10.65 7.54 4.19
C PRO A 28 11.51 6.56 3.39
N LEU A 29 12.31 7.07 2.46
CA LEU A 29 13.16 6.25 1.59
C LEU A 29 14.07 5.31 2.39
N TRP A 30 14.67 5.80 3.48
CA TRP A 30 15.53 4.98 4.34
C TRP A 30 14.76 3.80 4.97
N GLN A 31 13.50 4.01 5.36
CA GLN A 31 12.66 3.00 5.99
C GLN A 31 12.14 1.99 4.96
N SER A 32 11.88 2.44 3.73
CA SER A 32 11.35 1.59 2.66
C SER A 32 12.26 0.40 2.34
N GLN A 33 13.59 0.55 2.48
CA GLN A 33 14.54 -0.53 2.23
C GLN A 33 14.47 -1.62 3.30
N MET A 34 14.24 -1.24 4.56
CA MET A 34 14.06 -2.19 5.66
C MET A 34 12.76 -2.98 5.49
N VAL A 35 11.68 -2.27 5.16
CA VAL A 35 10.36 -2.88 4.93
C VAL A 35 10.38 -3.79 3.69
N LEU A 36 11.02 -3.36 2.60
CA LEU A 36 11.19 -4.20 1.41
C LEU A 36 11.91 -5.51 1.75
N HIS A 37 12.99 -5.45 2.52
CA HIS A 37 13.74 -6.64 2.91
C HIS A 37 12.86 -7.63 3.69
N GLU A 38 12.12 -7.15 4.70
CA GLU A 38 11.22 -7.99 5.50
C GLU A 38 10.07 -8.61 4.68
N LEU A 39 9.49 -7.86 3.74
CA LEU A 39 8.46 -8.40 2.84
C LEU A 39 9.03 -9.54 1.97
N LEU A 40 10.24 -9.37 1.44
CA LEU A 40 10.90 -10.38 0.63
C LEU A 40 11.28 -11.63 1.45
N GLU A 41 11.75 -11.47 2.68
CA GLU A 41 12.05 -12.59 3.60
C GLU A 41 10.79 -13.39 3.98
N ARG A 42 9.61 -12.76 3.92
CA ARG A 42 8.31 -13.40 4.16
C ARG A 42 7.63 -13.90 2.88
N ASP A 43 8.35 -14.02 1.77
CA ASP A 43 7.84 -14.46 0.46
C ASP A 43 6.70 -13.58 -0.10
N ILE A 44 6.73 -12.27 0.19
CA ILE A 44 5.80 -11.28 -0.35
C ILE A 44 6.53 -10.45 -1.43
N PRO A 45 6.27 -10.70 -2.72
CA PRO A 45 6.89 -9.92 -3.80
C PRO A 45 6.47 -8.46 -3.74
N ALA A 46 7.44 -7.57 -3.54
CA ALA A 46 7.23 -6.14 -3.44
C ALA A 46 8.22 -5.36 -4.30
N VAL A 47 7.80 -4.19 -4.76
CA VAL A 47 8.63 -3.26 -5.53
C VAL A 47 8.58 -1.89 -4.88
N VAL A 48 9.72 -1.22 -4.82
CA VAL A 48 9.83 0.15 -4.31
C VAL A 48 9.94 1.12 -5.49
N SER A 49 9.12 2.17 -5.47
CA SER A 49 9.27 3.34 -6.31
C SER A 49 9.72 4.50 -5.44
N GLU A 50 10.87 5.06 -5.75
CA GLU A 50 11.32 6.30 -5.13
C GLU A 50 10.37 7.44 -5.53
N ASP A 51 10.01 8.27 -4.55
CA ASP A 51 9.09 9.38 -4.72
C ASP A 51 9.83 10.67 -4.36
N PHE A 52 10.71 11.08 -5.28
CA PHE A 52 11.40 12.37 -5.20
C PHE A 52 10.55 13.44 -5.85
N SER A 53 9.95 14.30 -5.01
CA SER A 53 9.42 15.55 -5.51
C SER A 53 10.54 16.61 -5.51
N SER A 54 10.78 17.24 -6.66
CA SER A 54 11.68 18.40 -6.76
C SER A 54 11.16 19.62 -5.98
N HIS A 55 9.90 19.57 -5.56
CA HIS A 55 9.21 20.60 -4.81
C HIS A 55 8.82 20.05 -3.44
N TYR A 56 9.03 20.84 -2.39
CA TYR A 56 8.61 20.48 -1.04
C TYR A 56 7.08 20.26 -1.02
N ARG A 57 6.62 19.01 -0.92
CA ARG A 57 5.21 18.71 -0.69
C ARG A 57 4.93 18.74 0.81
N GLY A 58 3.84 19.41 1.20
CA GLY A 58 3.35 19.39 2.58
C GLY A 58 3.00 17.96 2.98
N GLY A 59 3.91 17.30 3.70
CA GLY A 59 3.82 15.88 4.08
C GLY A 59 5.14 15.12 3.93
N SER A 60 6.02 15.57 3.04
CA SER A 60 7.35 14.98 2.84
C SER A 60 8.43 15.92 3.35
N ILE A 61 8.96 15.65 4.56
CA ILE A 61 10.10 16.39 5.14
C ILE A 61 11.44 15.83 4.62
N GLN A 62 11.41 14.62 4.07
CA GLN A 62 12.56 13.85 3.61
C GLN A 62 12.20 13.11 2.32
N PRO A 63 13.19 12.52 1.61
CA PRO A 63 12.90 11.65 0.48
C PRO A 63 11.93 10.53 0.86
N MET A 64 10.88 10.37 0.08
CA MET A 64 9.85 9.37 0.30
C MET A 64 9.95 8.26 -0.74
N ALA A 65 9.31 7.15 -0.46
CA ALA A 65 9.19 6.01 -1.35
C ALA A 65 7.82 5.35 -1.18
N ARG A 66 7.34 4.74 -2.26
CA ARG A 66 6.12 3.95 -2.29
C ARG A 66 6.46 2.48 -2.46
N ILE A 67 5.74 1.63 -1.75
CA ILE A 67 5.84 0.18 -1.85
C ILE A 67 4.61 -0.34 -2.59
N PHE A 68 4.84 -1.16 -3.60
CA PHE A 68 3.80 -1.80 -4.40
C PHE A 68 3.87 -3.31 -4.27
N VAL A 69 2.72 -3.95 -4.17
CA VAL A 69 2.55 -5.42 -4.24
C VAL A 69 1.40 -5.75 -5.19
N MET A 70 1.27 -7.01 -5.57
CA MET A 70 0.09 -7.46 -6.30
C MET A 70 -1.14 -7.48 -5.38
N GLU A 71 -2.31 -7.09 -5.89
CA GLU A 71 -3.55 -6.94 -5.11
C GLU A 71 -3.90 -8.16 -4.21
N PRO A 72 -3.67 -9.43 -4.62
CA PRO A 72 -3.91 -10.58 -3.75
C PRO A 72 -3.06 -10.60 -2.46
N ARG A 73 -1.90 -9.95 -2.46
CA ARG A 73 -0.96 -9.87 -1.32
C ARG A 73 -1.10 -8.59 -0.52
N ARG A 74 -2.03 -7.71 -0.90
CA ARG A 74 -2.18 -6.37 -0.31
C ARG A 74 -2.38 -6.44 1.19
N GLN A 75 -3.36 -7.22 1.65
CA GLN A 75 -3.70 -7.30 3.06
C GLN A 75 -2.55 -7.86 3.90
N GLU A 76 -1.94 -8.95 3.43
CA GLU A 76 -0.78 -9.57 4.08
C GLU A 76 0.39 -8.58 4.19
N ALA A 77 0.67 -7.82 3.14
CA ALA A 77 1.70 -6.79 3.18
C ALA A 77 1.37 -5.66 4.16
N GLU A 78 0.13 -5.16 4.18
CA GLU A 78 -0.31 -4.12 5.12
C GLU A 78 -0.14 -4.57 6.59
N GLU A 79 -0.51 -5.80 6.91
CA GLU A 79 -0.34 -6.40 8.25
C GLU A 79 1.12 -6.51 8.67
N VAL A 80 2.00 -6.98 7.77
CA VAL A 80 3.45 -7.07 8.01
C VAL A 80 4.06 -5.67 8.21
N ILE A 81 3.64 -4.69 7.42
CA ILE A 81 4.15 -3.32 7.53
C ILE A 81 3.71 -2.70 8.86
N GLU A 82 2.47 -2.90 9.27
CA GLU A 82 1.99 -2.43 10.58
C GLU A 82 2.74 -3.10 11.74
N GLU A 83 3.03 -4.40 11.64
CA GLU A 83 3.83 -5.14 12.63
C GLU A 83 5.23 -4.54 12.79
N ILE A 84 5.92 -4.26 11.68
CA ILE A 84 7.30 -3.77 11.69
C ILE A 84 7.37 -2.30 12.13
N THR A 85 6.45 -1.48 11.64
CA THR A 85 6.50 -0.03 11.84
C THR A 85 5.77 0.44 13.10
N GLY A 86 4.88 -0.40 13.65
CA GLY A 86 4.04 -0.08 14.81
C GLY A 86 2.87 0.84 14.51
N TYR A 87 2.65 1.20 13.25
CA TYR A 87 1.59 2.10 12.80
C TYR A 87 0.95 1.58 11.51
N PRO A 88 -0.34 1.84 11.28
CA PRO A 88 -0.97 1.49 10.01
C PRO A 88 -0.27 2.22 8.86
N PRO A 89 -0.02 1.55 7.72
CA PRO A 89 0.71 2.15 6.61
C PRO A 89 -0.05 3.37 6.06
N ALA A 90 0.67 4.47 5.86
CA ALA A 90 0.15 5.61 5.13
C ALA A 90 0.15 5.33 3.62
N HIS A 91 -0.74 5.95 2.88
CA HIS A 91 -0.73 5.95 1.42
C HIS A 91 -0.50 7.36 0.90
N GLN A 92 0.14 7.49 -0.26
CA GLN A 92 0.24 8.76 -0.95
C GLN A 92 -1.13 9.09 -1.55
N ASP A 93 -1.98 9.73 -0.73
CA ASP A 93 -3.23 10.31 -1.21
C ASP A 93 -2.93 11.24 -2.39
N ARG A 94 -3.70 11.06 -3.48
CA ARG A 94 -3.63 11.92 -4.66
C ARG A 94 -4.04 13.35 -4.35
#